data_AF-A0A953AUA5-F1
#
_entry.id   AF-A0A953AUA5-F1
#
_cell.length_a   1.000
_cell.length_b   1.000
_cell.length_c   1.000
_cell.angle_alpha   90.00
_cell.angle_beta   90.00
_cell.angle_gamma   90.00
#
_symmetry.space_group_name_H-M   'P 1'
#
loop_
_entity.id
_entity.type
_entity.pdbx_description
1 polymer ?
#
loop_
_entity_poly.entity_id
_entity_poly.type
_entity_poly.pdbx_seq_one_letter_code
_entity_poly.pdbx_strand_id
1 'polypeptide(L)'
;MKEAVLGRGYVELFPGSKGLRDTIYGVEIDFVLSGDFPGDGKPKPVAFPRPEEVAVPSGRYSVVKLETLIELKIASGMTAAHRLRDLADVIALIRARALPRELADKLNPWVRAGYFDLWEAAQSGRNDE
;
A
#
# COMPACT_ATOMS: atom_id res chain seq x y z
N MET A 1 -4.79 -14.56 16.42
CA MET A 1 -5.73 -13.53 15.93
C MET A 1 -6.79 -14.12 15.00
N LYS A 2 -6.40 -14.73 13.87
CA LYS A 2 -7.35 -15.30 12.90
C LYS A 2 -8.30 -16.37 13.48
N GLU A 3 -7.77 -17.35 14.21
CA GLU A 3 -8.58 -18.39 14.86
C GLU A 3 -9.64 -17.84 15.83
N ALA A 4 -9.38 -16.69 16.45
CA ALA A 4 -10.29 -16.09 17.42
C ALA A 4 -11.55 -15.48 16.79
N VAL A 5 -11.54 -15.21 15.48
CA VAL A 5 -12.64 -14.55 14.75
C VAL A 5 -13.32 -15.46 13.72
N LEU A 6 -12.68 -16.58 13.34
CA LEU A 6 -13.30 -17.57 12.45
C LEU A 6 -14.58 -18.13 13.04
N GLY A 7 -15.64 -18.18 12.22
CA GLY A 7 -16.97 -18.63 12.66
C GLY A 7 -17.73 -17.60 13.51
N ARG A 8 -17.16 -16.41 13.77
CA ARG A 8 -17.79 -15.30 14.50
C ARG A 8 -18.07 -14.11 13.59
N GLY A 9 -18.62 -14.40 12.41
CA GLY A 9 -18.86 -13.40 11.37
C GLY A 9 -17.72 -13.26 10.36
N TYR A 10 -16.69 -14.10 10.44
CA TYR A 10 -15.60 -14.14 9.46
C TYR A 10 -15.33 -15.56 8.98
N VAL A 11 -15.02 -15.69 7.69
CA VAL A 11 -14.59 -16.93 7.04
C VAL A 11 -13.27 -16.70 6.31
N GLU A 12 -12.51 -17.76 6.05
CA GLU A 12 -11.35 -17.65 5.16
C GLU A 12 -11.80 -17.33 3.72
N LEU A 13 -10.96 -16.62 2.95
CA LEU A 13 -11.24 -16.40 1.52
C LEU A 13 -11.25 -17.72 0.75
N PHE A 14 -10.31 -18.59 1.10
CA PHE A 14 -10.21 -19.99 0.70
C PHE A 14 -9.39 -20.75 1.77
N PRO A 15 -9.47 -22.10 1.83
CA PRO A 15 -8.76 -22.89 2.83
C PRO A 15 -7.27 -22.53 2.95
N GLY A 16 -6.84 -22.08 4.13
CA GLY A 16 -5.46 -21.71 4.40
C GLY A 16 -5.01 -20.32 3.90
N SER A 17 -5.90 -19.53 3.30
CA SER A 17 -5.61 -18.14 2.88
C SER A 17 -5.15 -17.28 4.06
N LYS A 18 -4.28 -16.29 3.83
CA LYS A 18 -3.97 -15.29 4.87
C LYS A 18 -5.17 -14.38 5.17
N GLY A 19 -6.01 -14.14 4.16
CA GLY A 19 -7.17 -13.25 4.23
C GLY A 19 -8.43 -13.85 4.88
N LEU A 20 -9.36 -12.96 5.19
CA LEU A 20 -10.70 -13.26 5.69
C LEU A 20 -11.75 -12.53 4.84
N ARG A 21 -12.98 -13.02 4.88
CA ARG A 21 -14.17 -12.30 4.42
C ARG A 21 -15.15 -12.15 5.57
N ASP A 22 -15.61 -10.93 5.78
CA ASP A 22 -16.75 -10.65 6.64
C ASP A 22 -18.03 -11.26 6.03
N THR A 23 -18.76 -12.04 6.82
CA THR A 23 -19.98 -12.71 6.36
C THR A 23 -21.20 -11.80 6.33
N ILE A 24 -21.15 -10.63 6.97
CA ILE A 24 -22.26 -9.68 7.01
C ILE A 24 -22.24 -8.77 5.78
N TYR A 25 -21.11 -8.10 5.53
CA TYR A 25 -20.99 -7.11 4.44
C TYR A 25 -20.20 -7.63 3.23
N GLY A 26 -19.64 -8.84 3.30
CA GLY A 26 -18.86 -9.41 2.20
C GLY A 26 -17.50 -8.75 1.99
N VAL A 27 -17.03 -7.95 2.95
CA VAL A 27 -15.76 -7.23 2.86
C VAL A 27 -14.59 -8.20 3.00
N GLU A 28 -13.67 -8.18 2.04
CA GLU A 28 -12.42 -8.92 2.10
C GLU A 28 -11.38 -8.16 2.92
N ILE A 29 -10.66 -8.89 3.77
CA ILE A 29 -9.60 -8.39 4.62
C ILE A 29 -8.36 -9.20 4.32
N ASP A 30 -7.35 -8.57 3.73
CA ASP A 30 -6.06 -9.20 3.46
C ASP A 30 -5.07 -8.93 4.58
N PHE A 31 -4.33 -9.98 4.97
CA PHE A 31 -3.30 -9.90 6.00
C PHE A 31 -1.94 -10.05 5.35
N VAL A 32 -1.19 -8.94 5.33
CA VAL A 32 0.23 -8.93 4.97
C VAL A 32 1.08 -9.16 6.22
N LEU A 33 2.17 -9.90 6.08
CA LEU A 33 3.06 -10.20 7.20
C LEU A 33 4.29 -9.29 7.13
N SER A 34 4.76 -8.81 8.28
CA SER A 34 5.99 -8.04 8.34
C SER A 34 7.17 -8.88 7.81
N GLY A 35 7.99 -8.27 6.96
CA GLY A 35 9.09 -8.94 6.25
C GLY A 35 8.71 -9.55 4.90
N ASP A 36 7.42 -9.76 4.60
CA ASP A 36 6.99 -10.11 3.24
C ASP A 36 7.18 -8.91 2.29
N PHE A 37 7.10 -9.14 0.98
CA PHE A 37 7.37 -8.12 -0.03
C PHE A 37 6.12 -7.75 -0.86
N PRO A 38 5.91 -6.46 -1.19
CA PRO A 38 4.76 -6.02 -2.00
C PRO A 38 4.92 -6.43 -3.47
N GLY A 39 3.83 -6.40 -4.25
CA GLY A 39 3.85 -6.70 -5.69
C GLY A 39 3.99 -8.19 -5.97
N ASP A 40 5.14 -8.61 -6.52
CA ASP A 40 5.41 -10.01 -6.92
C ASP A 40 5.81 -10.95 -5.76
N GLY A 41 5.85 -10.44 -4.52
CA GLY A 41 6.20 -11.23 -3.33
C GLY A 41 7.69 -11.61 -3.21
N LYS A 42 8.56 -11.18 -4.12
CA LYS A 42 9.99 -11.53 -4.11
C LYS A 42 10.83 -10.55 -3.28
N PRO A 43 11.98 -10.99 -2.73
CA PRO A 43 12.87 -10.12 -1.98
C PRO A 43 13.26 -8.83 -2.71
N LYS A 44 13.10 -7.68 -2.04
CA LYS A 44 13.47 -6.34 -2.53
C LYS A 44 13.72 -5.37 -1.36
N PRO A 45 14.33 -4.20 -1.60
CA PRO A 45 14.67 -3.25 -0.53
C PRO A 45 13.48 -2.68 0.26
N VAL A 46 12.25 -2.78 -0.27
CA VAL A 46 11.01 -2.37 0.40
C VAL A 46 10.23 -3.63 0.79
N ALA A 47 10.01 -3.80 2.09
CA ALA A 47 9.24 -4.89 2.68
C ALA A 47 8.08 -4.33 3.53
N PHE A 48 7.09 -5.16 3.83
CA PHE A 48 6.06 -4.77 4.79
C PHE A 48 6.69 -4.59 6.18
N PRO A 49 6.57 -3.40 6.80
CA PRO A 49 7.22 -3.09 8.07
C PRO A 49 6.49 -3.75 9.25
N ARG A 50 7.07 -3.63 10.45
CA ARG A 50 6.33 -3.92 11.67
C ARG A 50 5.26 -2.84 11.91
N PRO A 51 3.99 -3.19 12.16
CA PRO A 51 2.92 -2.20 12.31
C PRO A 51 3.22 -1.13 13.36
N GLU A 52 3.84 -1.49 14.49
CA GLU A 52 4.20 -0.59 15.58
C GLU A 52 5.22 0.51 15.19
N GLU A 53 6.00 0.32 14.13
CA GLU A 53 7.00 1.28 13.68
C GLU A 53 6.41 2.37 12.77
N VAL A 54 5.31 2.05 12.09
CA VAL A 54 4.73 2.89 11.03
C VAL A 54 3.26 3.23 11.23
N ALA A 55 2.63 2.75 12.30
CA ALA A 55 1.27 3.07 12.63
C ALA A 55 1.12 4.55 13.05
N VAL A 56 0.15 5.22 12.44
CA VAL A 56 -0.35 6.55 12.81
C VAL A 56 -1.79 6.37 13.30
N PRO A 57 -2.13 6.77 14.54
CA PRO A 57 -3.50 6.70 15.05
C PRO A 57 -4.48 7.50 14.17
N SER A 58 -5.63 6.91 13.84
CA SER A 58 -6.70 7.53 13.06
C SER A 58 -8.06 7.08 13.59
N GLY A 59 -8.55 7.79 14.61
CA GLY A 59 -9.82 7.47 15.27
C GLY A 59 -9.77 6.10 15.97
N ARG A 60 -10.56 5.14 15.47
CA ARG A 60 -10.69 3.80 16.05
C ARG A 60 -9.66 2.79 15.53
N TYR A 61 -8.87 3.17 14.54
CA TYR A 61 -7.90 2.29 13.90
C TYR A 61 -6.58 3.03 13.69
N SER A 62 -5.54 2.28 13.34
CA SER A 62 -4.25 2.85 12.93
C SER A 62 -4.11 2.72 11.43
N VAL A 63 -3.51 3.73 10.81
CA VAL A 63 -3.15 3.72 9.39
C VAL A 63 -1.63 3.74 9.25
N VAL A 64 -1.12 3.29 8.11
CA VAL A 64 0.31 3.38 7.82
C VAL A 64 0.71 4.83 7.53
N LYS A 65 1.93 5.23 7.91
CA LYS A 65 2.56 6.51 7.51
C LYS A 65 2.47 6.71 5.99
N LEU A 66 2.26 7.95 5.56
CA LEU A 66 2.07 8.28 4.14
C LEU A 66 3.30 7.90 3.31
N GLU A 67 4.50 8.20 3.80
CA GLU A 67 5.77 7.86 3.14
C GLU A 67 5.87 6.35 2.90
N THR A 68 5.60 5.56 3.93
CA THR A 68 5.60 4.09 3.86
C THR A 68 4.52 3.57 2.90
N LEU A 69 3.32 4.15 2.88
CA LEU A 69 2.28 3.77 1.92
C LEU A 69 2.73 4.00 0.47
N ILE A 70 3.36 5.13 0.21
CA ILE A 70 3.89 5.49 -1.12
C ILE A 70 4.98 4.50 -1.53
N GLU A 71 5.94 4.20 -0.65
CA GLU A 71 6.98 3.20 -0.92
C GLU A 71 6.39 1.83 -1.28
N LEU A 72 5.42 1.35 -0.50
CA LEU A 72 4.77 0.06 -0.73
C LEU A 72 4.03 0.03 -2.07
N LYS A 73 3.31 1.10 -2.42
CA LYS A 73 2.59 1.18 -3.70
C LYS A 73 3.53 1.25 -4.90
N ILE A 74 4.58 2.06 -4.84
CA ILE A 74 5.57 2.14 -5.92
C ILE A 74 6.28 0.80 -6.08
N ALA A 75 6.77 0.21 -4.99
CA ALA A 75 7.42 -1.09 -5.00
C ALA A 75 6.53 -2.19 -5.59
N SER A 76 5.24 -2.19 -5.24
CA SER A 76 4.23 -3.10 -5.79
C SER A 76 4.08 -2.92 -7.30
N GLY A 77 3.79 -1.70 -7.75
CA GLY A 77 3.52 -1.40 -9.16
C GLY A 77 4.73 -1.58 -10.09
N MET A 78 5.95 -1.32 -9.60
CA MET A 78 7.19 -1.52 -10.37
C MET A 78 7.51 -3.00 -10.63
N THR A 79 7.01 -3.92 -9.79
CA THR A 79 7.40 -5.34 -9.84
C THR A 79 6.28 -6.28 -10.26
N ALA A 80 5.04 -5.80 -10.32
CA ALA A 80 3.89 -6.59 -10.73
C ALA A 80 3.04 -5.85 -11.76
N ALA A 81 3.08 -6.32 -13.02
CA ALA A 81 2.36 -5.67 -14.14
C ALA A 81 0.84 -5.58 -13.94
N HIS A 82 0.24 -6.50 -13.17
CA HIS A 82 -1.18 -6.45 -12.84
C HIS A 82 -1.52 -5.43 -11.72
N ARG A 83 -0.51 -4.80 -11.12
CA ARG A 83 -0.63 -3.82 -10.02
C ARG A 83 -0.44 -2.38 -10.47
N LEU A 84 -0.59 -2.07 -11.77
CA LEU A 84 -0.47 -0.70 -12.30
C LEU A 84 -1.38 0.33 -11.59
N ARG A 85 -2.50 -0.12 -11.03
CA ARG A 85 -3.37 0.73 -10.20
C ARG A 85 -2.63 1.33 -9.00
N ASP A 86 -1.66 0.62 -8.40
CA ASP A 86 -0.89 1.17 -7.28
C ASP A 86 -0.09 2.41 -7.68
N LEU A 87 0.42 2.46 -8.92
CA LEU A 87 1.11 3.64 -9.45
C LEU A 87 0.14 4.79 -9.70
N ALA A 88 -1.03 4.48 -10.27
CA ALA A 88 -2.10 5.46 -10.48
C ALA A 88 -2.61 6.06 -9.16
N ASP A 89 -2.73 5.25 -8.11
CA ASP A 89 -3.12 5.71 -6.77
C ASP A 89 -2.09 6.69 -6.19
N VAL A 90 -0.79 6.47 -6.42
CA VAL A 90 0.26 7.42 -6.00
C VAL A 90 0.14 8.74 -6.74
N ILE A 91 -0.13 8.73 -8.05
CA ILE A 91 -0.43 9.95 -8.83
C ILE A 91 -1.63 10.68 -8.23
N ALA A 92 -2.71 9.96 -7.92
CA ALA A 92 -3.91 10.53 -7.32
C ALA A 92 -3.62 11.15 -5.94
N LEU A 93 -2.80 10.50 -5.10
CA LEU A 93 -2.36 11.05 -3.82
C LEU A 93 -1.53 12.32 -3.97
N ILE A 94 -0.58 12.34 -4.92
CA ILE A 94 0.24 13.51 -5.22
C ILE A 94 -0.65 14.71 -5.58
N ARG A 95 -1.66 14.50 -6.43
CA ARG A 95 -2.63 15.56 -6.81
C ARG A 95 -3.50 15.99 -5.63
N ALA A 96 -4.14 15.04 -4.96
CA ALA A 96 -5.10 15.30 -3.88
C ALA A 96 -4.49 16.02 -2.67
N ARG A 97 -3.19 15.82 -2.42
CA ARG A 97 -2.48 16.42 -1.27
C ARG A 97 -1.39 17.40 -1.66
N ALA A 98 -1.27 17.74 -2.94
CA ALA A 98 -0.22 18.58 -3.49
C ALA A 98 1.18 18.17 -2.98
N LEU A 99 1.49 16.88 -3.05
CA LEU A 99 2.72 16.35 -2.46
C LEU A 99 3.95 16.94 -3.17
N PRO A 100 4.97 17.40 -2.40
CA PRO A 100 6.17 17.99 -2.96
C PRO A 100 7.04 16.95 -3.66
N ARG A 101 7.83 17.38 -4.64
CA ARG A 101 8.78 16.51 -5.34
C ARG A 101 9.87 16.01 -4.38
N GLU A 102 10.21 16.85 -3.41
CA GLU A 102 11.21 16.65 -2.36
C GLU A 102 10.81 15.57 -1.35
N LEU A 103 9.54 15.11 -1.36
CA LEU A 103 9.12 13.96 -0.54
C LEU A 103 9.98 12.73 -0.83
N ALA A 104 10.52 12.61 -2.06
CA ALA A 104 11.45 11.56 -2.47
C ALA A 104 12.64 11.40 -1.52
N ASP A 105 13.11 12.45 -0.87
CA ASP A 105 14.27 12.42 0.03
C ASP A 105 14.00 11.61 1.30
N LYS A 106 12.73 11.47 1.67
CA LYS A 106 12.27 10.65 2.80
C LYS A 106 11.95 9.21 2.40
N LEU A 107 11.90 8.91 1.10
CA LEU A 107 11.61 7.57 0.60
C LEU A 107 12.89 6.73 0.48
N ASN A 108 12.72 5.41 0.53
CA ASN A 108 13.73 4.42 0.25
C ASN A 108 14.38 4.71 -1.13
N PRO A 109 15.71 4.75 -1.24
CA PRO A 109 16.42 5.06 -2.48
C PRO A 109 15.94 4.25 -3.69
N TRP A 110 15.52 3.01 -3.47
CA TRP A 110 15.08 2.10 -4.53
C TRP A 110 13.79 2.55 -5.25
N VAL A 111 12.91 3.31 -4.59
CA VAL A 111 11.64 3.79 -5.17
C VAL A 111 11.69 5.25 -5.64
N ARG A 112 12.78 5.98 -5.40
CA ARG A 112 12.85 7.43 -5.66
C ARG A 112 12.66 7.79 -7.13
N ALA A 113 13.32 7.04 -8.02
CA ALA A 113 13.16 7.24 -9.46
C ALA A 113 11.68 7.09 -9.87
N GLY A 114 11.02 6.02 -9.41
CA GLY A 114 9.59 5.83 -9.64
C GLY A 114 8.72 6.94 -9.07
N TYR A 115 9.05 7.48 -7.89
CA TYR A 115 8.32 8.63 -7.34
C TYR A 115 8.46 9.88 -8.21
N PHE A 116 9.65 10.18 -8.74
CA PHE A 116 9.86 11.32 -9.62
C PHE A 116 9.03 11.21 -10.90
N ASP A 117 9.04 10.05 -11.56
CA ASP A 117 8.26 9.80 -12.78
C ASP A 117 6.76 10.02 -12.53
N LEU A 118 6.24 9.49 -11.42
CA LEU A 118 4.83 9.64 -11.04
C LEU A 118 4.49 11.08 -10.63
N TRP A 119 5.42 11.78 -10.00
CA TRP A 119 5.24 13.19 -9.64
C TRP A 119 5.15 14.07 -10.89
N GLU A 120 5.99 13.83 -11.90
CA GLU A 120 5.94 14.53 -13.19
C GLU A 120 4.62 14.25 -13.91
N ALA A 121 4.23 12.97 -14.01
CA ALA A 121 2.93 12.58 -14.57
C ALA A 121 1.74 13.21 -13.83
N ALA A 122 1.87 13.41 -12.51
CA ALA A 122 0.85 14.07 -11.71
C ALA A 122 0.70 15.56 -12.06
N GLN A 123 1.76 16.23 -12.56
CA GLN A 123 1.70 17.63 -12.99
C GLN A 123 1.14 17.79 -14.41
N SER A 124 1.48 16.90 -15.34
CA SER A 124 1.06 17.03 -16.74
C SER A 124 -0.45 17.03 -16.91
N GLY A 125 -1.16 16.16 -16.17
CA GLY A 125 -2.63 16.11 -16.23
C GLY A 125 -3.35 17.28 -15.54
N ARG A 126 -2.63 18.28 -15.01
CA ARG A 126 -3.18 19.54 -14.49
C ARG A 126 -3.20 20.66 -15.54
N ASN A 127 -2.47 20.49 -16.65
CA ASN A 127 -2.38 21.47 -17.73
C ASN A 127 -3.40 21.21 -18.86
N ASP A 128 -4.16 20.12 -18.77
CA ASP A 128 -5.14 19.69 -19.79
C ASP A 128 -6.61 19.95 -19.35
N GLU A 129 -6.84 20.60 -18.20
CA GLU A 129 -8.14 21.07 -17.68
C GLU A 129 -8.17 22.61 -17.59
#